data_AF-A0A5B0PIB6-F1
#
_entry.id   AF-A0A5B0PIB6-F1
#
_cell.length_a   1.000
_cell.length_b   1.000
_cell.length_c   1.000
_cell.angle_alpha   90.00
_cell.angle_beta   90.00
_cell.angle_gamma   90.00
#
_symmetry.space_group_name_H-M   'P 1'
#
loop_
_entity.id
_entity.type
_entity.pdbx_description
1 polymer ?
#
loop_
_entity_poly.entity_id
_entity_poly.type
_entity_poly.pdbx_seq_one_letter_code
_entity_poly.pdbx_strand_id
1 'polypeptide(L)'
;MPFLYSLIKSRLVGTQDSVEDNESNNFDSNDLSGSESSNSSDEETTEAIHAKKGALDRRGTRKNLRTHVVAANLCAIVQYVSNRRVNGFPLMNSVYFLATGVSERVATYLSFIGLCSSRKAANSALASLGRKAEEELIRKIAISSSSLMNPIICIDNIDFEQSVHSKSAEKQSRMFHGTWGYVHNPDPKILETLNPLDFSVQSYRDAIAKWANMSIQPHMLIPSKDENKHFSLVIKSQISRVLFQYVVTQTGKFPQIPVSPPEIDPITPQVPDITMLKLMLASDNSAEGISEVFQGILQQSKIEKKDFFDQLRVFEGDLGTCMYIESLRALRRPSSYPQDSMSNCITIMGAAHTLWNFAQAIFLLHFGNNSDAQDLGAWHSMSSLGIPSDRPNTKKDFTLMISNMTKVHEANILNCLM
;
A
#
# COMPACT_ATOMS: atom_id res chain seq x y z
N MET A 1 3.36 36.42 -1.93
CA MET A 1 4.40 37.44 -2.14
C MET A 1 5.01 37.28 -3.53
N PRO A 2 4.37 37.83 -4.58
CA PRO A 2 4.75 37.53 -5.97
C PRO A 2 6.17 37.97 -6.32
N PHE A 3 6.59 39.16 -5.88
CA PHE A 3 7.94 39.67 -6.12
C PHE A 3 9.02 38.77 -5.51
N LEU A 4 8.91 38.44 -4.21
CA LEU A 4 9.86 37.57 -3.51
C LEU A 4 9.92 36.17 -4.15
N TYR A 5 8.75 35.62 -4.50
CA TYR A 5 8.66 34.34 -5.18
C TYR A 5 9.44 34.35 -6.51
N SER A 6 9.19 35.35 -7.36
CA SER A 6 9.88 35.49 -8.65
C SER A 6 11.38 35.71 -8.48
N LEU A 7 11.80 36.48 -7.46
CA LEU A 7 13.21 36.71 -7.14
C LEU A 7 13.92 35.43 -6.71
N ILE A 8 13.31 34.63 -5.83
CA ILE A 8 13.88 33.35 -5.40
C ILE A 8 13.92 32.38 -6.57
N LYS A 9 12.84 32.30 -7.34
CA LYS A 9 12.74 31.40 -8.49
C LYS A 9 13.81 31.71 -9.53
N SER A 10 14.01 32.98 -9.90
CA SER A 10 15.02 33.39 -10.88
C SER A 10 16.45 33.09 -10.40
N ARG A 11 16.72 33.28 -9.10
CA ARG A 11 18.01 32.91 -8.51
C ARG A 11 18.29 31.41 -8.52
N LEU A 12 17.27 30.58 -8.29
CA LEU A 12 17.41 29.12 -8.23
C LEU A 12 17.46 28.45 -9.62
N VAL A 13 16.88 29.05 -10.65
CA VAL A 13 17.00 28.56 -12.03
C VAL A 13 18.41 28.76 -12.58
N GLY A 14 19.07 29.86 -12.17
CA GLY A 14 20.40 30.27 -12.64
C GLY A 14 20.34 30.98 -14.00
N THR A 15 21.20 31.97 -14.22
CA THR A 15 21.49 32.54 -15.55
C THR A 15 22.33 31.55 -16.36
N GLN A 16 21.69 30.57 -16.98
CA GLN A 16 22.29 29.75 -18.03
C GLN A 16 21.21 29.39 -19.07
N ASP A 17 20.88 30.37 -19.90
CA ASP A 17 20.39 30.19 -21.28
C ASP A 17 21.29 30.94 -22.27
N SER A 18 22.56 31.21 -21.89
CA SER A 18 23.59 31.71 -22.79
C SER A 18 24.66 30.63 -22.98
N VAL A 19 24.34 29.62 -23.78
CA VAL A 19 25.35 28.78 -24.41
C VAL A 19 25.64 29.42 -25.77
N GLU A 20 26.73 30.19 -25.83
CA GLU A 20 27.49 30.25 -27.07
C GLU A 20 28.14 28.87 -27.22
N ASP A 21 27.86 28.23 -28.35
CA ASP A 21 28.58 27.05 -28.82
C ASP A 21 30.07 27.39 -28.86
N ASN A 22 30.88 26.70 -28.06
CA ASN A 22 32.25 26.38 -28.44
C ASN A 22 32.73 25.13 -27.70
N GLU A 23 32.94 24.09 -28.48
CA GLU A 23 33.69 22.90 -28.12
C GLU A 23 35.08 23.29 -27.60
N SER A 24 35.45 22.80 -26.42
CA SER A 24 36.78 22.23 -26.21
C SER A 24 36.81 21.40 -24.93
N ASN A 25 37.19 20.15 -25.10
CA ASN A 25 37.49 19.21 -24.03
C ASN A 25 38.63 19.74 -23.15
N ASN A 26 38.46 19.69 -21.82
CA ASN A 26 39.39 18.96 -20.97
C ASN A 26 38.84 18.74 -19.56
N PHE A 27 39.05 17.51 -19.11
CA PHE A 27 38.79 16.99 -17.76
C PHE A 27 39.48 17.84 -16.69
N ASP A 28 38.76 18.12 -15.60
CA ASP A 28 39.28 17.74 -14.28
C ASP A 28 38.11 17.49 -13.31
N SER A 29 37.82 16.21 -13.13
CA SER A 29 36.81 15.68 -12.22
C SER A 29 37.45 15.42 -10.86
N ASN A 30 37.22 16.31 -9.92
CA ASN A 30 37.43 16.03 -8.50
C ASN A 30 36.23 16.57 -7.72
N ASP A 31 35.16 15.78 -7.67
CA ASP A 31 34.18 15.88 -6.59
C ASP A 31 33.82 14.47 -6.10
N LEU A 32 34.56 14.11 -5.06
CA LEU A 32 34.25 13.23 -3.93
C LEU A 32 32.99 12.36 -4.09
N SER A 33 33.28 11.10 -4.40
CA SER A 33 32.46 9.93 -4.15
C SER A 33 31.98 9.88 -2.70
N GLY A 34 30.68 10.09 -2.51
CA GLY A 34 29.90 9.61 -1.37
C GLY A 34 28.81 8.68 -1.90
N SER A 35 29.20 7.44 -2.20
CA SER A 35 28.26 6.38 -2.53
C SER A 35 27.54 5.91 -1.27
N GLU A 36 26.33 6.44 -1.03
CA GLU A 36 25.33 5.71 -0.26
C GLU A 36 24.18 5.34 -1.20
N SER A 37 24.22 4.09 -1.65
CA SER A 37 23.10 3.41 -2.26
C SER A 37 21.97 3.27 -1.23
N SER A 38 21.13 4.29 -1.12
CA SER A 38 19.80 4.16 -0.55
C SER A 38 18.81 4.10 -1.71
N ASN A 39 18.48 2.87 -2.13
CA ASN A 39 17.21 2.64 -2.82
C ASN A 39 16.09 2.83 -1.80
N SER A 40 15.72 4.08 -1.51
CA SER A 40 14.45 4.39 -0.87
C SER A 40 13.48 4.87 -1.95
N SER A 41 12.43 4.10 -2.14
CA SER A 41 11.26 4.40 -2.96
C SER A 41 10.38 5.47 -2.30
N ASP A 42 10.97 6.58 -1.89
CA ASP A 42 10.28 7.72 -1.25
C ASP A 42 10.28 8.92 -2.22
N GLU A 43 9.72 8.74 -3.41
CA GLU A 43 9.38 9.85 -4.30
C GLU A 43 7.88 10.16 -4.24
N GLU A 44 7.33 10.38 -3.04
CA GLU A 44 5.97 10.91 -2.95
C GLU A 44 5.66 11.64 -1.64
N THR A 45 6.42 12.69 -1.32
CA THR A 45 5.99 13.63 -0.27
C THR A 45 6.45 15.05 -0.54
N THR A 46 5.65 15.78 -1.34
CA THR A 46 5.10 17.13 -1.14
C THR A 46 4.70 17.68 -2.52
N GLU A 47 3.40 17.86 -2.76
CA GLU A 47 2.77 18.46 -3.95
C GLU A 47 2.68 17.63 -5.26
N ALA A 48 2.48 16.31 -5.18
CA ALA A 48 2.10 15.49 -6.34
C ALA A 48 0.57 15.44 -6.63
N ILE A 49 -0.20 16.49 -6.31
CA ILE A 49 -1.64 16.56 -6.66
C ILE A 49 -1.90 17.10 -8.07
N HIS A 50 -0.92 17.72 -8.75
CA HIS A 50 -1.10 18.15 -10.14
C HIS A 50 0.17 18.00 -11.00
N ALA A 51 0.53 16.76 -11.36
CA ALA A 51 1.33 16.51 -12.57
C ALA A 51 1.39 15.01 -12.93
N LYS A 52 0.31 14.45 -13.49
CA LYS A 52 0.44 13.23 -14.33
C LYS A 52 0.69 13.65 -15.77
N LYS A 53 1.94 13.60 -16.22
CA LYS A 53 2.27 13.36 -17.64
C LYS A 53 3.73 12.96 -17.87
N GLY A 54 3.91 11.84 -18.57
CA GLY A 54 4.98 11.59 -19.55
C GLY A 54 6.42 11.47 -19.03
N ALA A 55 7.02 10.28 -19.19
CA ALA A 55 8.38 9.96 -18.76
C ALA A 55 9.52 10.49 -19.67
N LEU A 56 9.31 11.59 -20.40
CA LEU A 56 10.31 12.13 -21.35
C LEU A 56 10.46 13.65 -21.21
N ASP A 57 10.68 14.14 -19.97
CA ASP A 57 11.32 15.45 -19.65
C ASP A 57 11.63 15.58 -18.13
N ARG A 58 12.06 14.47 -17.48
CA ARG A 58 12.04 14.38 -16.01
C ARG A 58 13.05 15.30 -15.30
N ARG A 59 14.21 15.61 -15.90
CA ARG A 59 15.27 16.37 -15.22
C ARG A 59 15.00 17.88 -15.22
N GLY A 60 14.60 18.44 -16.38
CA GLY A 60 14.16 19.83 -16.50
C GLY A 60 12.90 20.10 -15.67
N THR A 61 11.92 19.19 -15.74
CA THR A 61 10.68 19.28 -14.96
C THR A 61 10.90 19.15 -13.46
N ARG A 62 11.78 18.24 -12.99
CA ARG A 62 12.09 18.08 -11.55
C ARG A 62 12.87 19.25 -10.99
N LYS A 63 13.85 19.80 -11.73
CA LYS A 63 14.56 21.02 -11.32
C LYS A 63 13.59 22.19 -11.19
N ASN A 64 12.72 22.38 -12.19
CA ASN A 64 11.70 23.44 -12.17
C ASN A 64 10.69 23.26 -11.03
N LEU A 65 10.24 22.04 -10.77
CA LEU A 65 9.35 21.72 -9.65
C LEU A 65 10.03 22.01 -8.30
N ARG A 66 11.26 21.54 -8.11
CA ARG A 66 12.03 21.82 -6.88
C ARG A 66 12.18 23.32 -6.64
N THR A 67 12.54 24.06 -7.68
CA THR A 67 12.68 25.52 -7.62
C THR A 67 11.35 26.20 -7.25
N HIS A 68 10.23 25.74 -7.80
CA HIS A 68 8.90 26.21 -7.42
C HIS A 68 8.60 25.97 -5.95
N VAL A 69 8.74 24.72 -5.48
CA VAL A 69 8.45 24.31 -4.10
C VAL A 69 9.30 25.10 -3.10
N VAL A 70 10.60 25.24 -3.36
CA VAL A 70 11.51 26.01 -2.50
C VAL A 70 11.08 27.48 -2.43
N ALA A 71 10.78 28.12 -3.58
CA ALA A 71 10.35 29.51 -3.62
C ALA A 71 9.00 29.73 -2.91
N ALA A 72 8.04 28.82 -3.10
CA ALA A 72 6.73 28.86 -2.45
C ALA A 72 6.86 28.73 -0.92
N ASN A 73 7.64 27.74 -0.46
CA ASN A 73 7.84 27.47 0.96
C ASN A 73 8.56 28.62 1.66
N LEU A 74 9.60 29.21 1.05
CA LEU A 74 10.27 30.39 1.60
C LEU A 74 9.32 31.59 1.72
N CYS A 75 8.46 31.81 0.73
CA CYS A 75 7.42 32.83 0.82
C CYS A 75 6.42 32.55 1.96
N ALA A 76 6.03 31.29 2.15
CA ALA A 76 5.12 30.89 3.22
C ALA A 76 5.75 31.09 4.62
N ILE A 77 7.04 30.79 4.78
CA ILE A 77 7.78 31.02 6.02
C ILE A 77 7.80 32.51 6.37
N VAL A 78 8.19 33.36 5.41
CA VAL A 78 8.24 34.81 5.63
C VAL A 78 6.84 35.35 5.94
N GLN A 79 5.80 34.91 5.21
CA GLN A 79 4.41 35.30 5.50
C GLN A 79 3.98 34.92 6.91
N TYR A 80 4.33 33.71 7.36
CA TYR A 80 3.99 33.23 8.69
C TYR A 80 4.74 33.98 9.80
N VAL A 81 6.03 34.27 9.61
CA VAL A 81 6.81 35.05 10.58
C VAL A 81 6.25 36.46 10.70
N SER A 82 5.87 37.08 9.59
CA SER A 82 5.23 38.41 9.57
C SER A 82 3.81 38.39 10.14
N ASN A 83 3.05 37.32 9.91
CA ASN A 83 1.69 37.15 10.42
C ASN A 83 1.43 35.69 10.75
N ARG A 84 1.48 35.36 12.06
CA ARG A 84 1.31 34.00 12.56
C ARG A 84 -0.08 33.40 12.30
N ARG A 85 -1.05 34.17 11.79
CA ARG A 85 -2.35 33.66 11.32
C ARG A 85 -2.24 32.95 9.96
N VAL A 86 -1.20 33.23 9.17
CA VAL A 86 -0.92 32.55 7.90
C VAL A 86 -0.08 31.31 8.19
N ASN A 87 -0.68 30.31 8.81
CA ASN A 87 0.04 29.16 9.39
C ASN A 87 -0.19 27.83 8.67
N GLY A 88 -0.87 27.79 7.52
CA GLY A 88 -1.19 26.54 6.82
C GLY A 88 0.04 25.65 6.56
N PHE A 89 1.04 26.18 5.85
CA PHE A 89 2.29 25.44 5.59
C PHE A 89 3.09 25.10 6.88
N PRO A 90 3.36 26.05 7.78
CA PRO A 90 4.05 25.74 9.04
C PRO A 90 3.32 24.73 9.92
N LEU A 91 1.98 24.75 9.95
CA LEU A 91 1.18 23.78 10.71
C LEU A 91 1.29 22.37 10.12
N MET A 92 1.26 22.25 8.79
CA MET A 92 1.52 20.98 8.09
C MET A 92 2.89 20.43 8.49
N ASN A 93 3.95 21.23 8.40
CA ASN A 93 5.30 20.82 8.81
C ASN A 93 5.36 20.42 10.28
N SER A 94 4.64 21.12 11.18
CA SER A 94 4.63 20.73 12.59
C SER A 94 4.05 19.35 12.83
N VAL A 95 2.98 18.99 12.11
CA VAL A 95 2.37 17.66 12.21
C VAL A 95 3.34 16.59 11.71
N TYR A 96 3.99 16.83 10.56
CA TYR A 96 5.02 15.92 10.04
C TYR A 96 6.19 15.77 11.01
N PHE A 97 6.79 16.87 11.47
CA PHE A 97 7.92 16.83 12.40
C PHE A 97 7.57 16.14 13.72
N LEU A 98 6.36 16.34 14.23
CA LEU A 98 5.90 15.62 15.41
C LEU A 98 5.79 14.12 15.16
N ALA A 99 5.22 13.71 14.02
CA ALA A 99 5.09 12.31 13.64
C ALA A 99 6.44 11.62 13.41
N THR A 100 7.44 12.35 12.88
CA THR A 100 8.79 11.84 12.64
C THR A 100 9.71 11.95 13.86
N GLY A 101 9.16 12.23 15.05
CA GLY A 101 9.93 12.21 16.31
C GLY A 101 10.87 13.39 16.52
N VAL A 102 10.66 14.54 15.85
CA VAL A 102 11.45 15.75 16.09
C VAL A 102 11.31 16.19 17.55
N SER A 103 12.45 16.35 18.24
CA SER A 103 12.48 16.73 19.64
C SER A 103 11.85 18.11 19.88
N GLU A 104 11.36 18.36 21.09
CA GLU A 104 10.74 19.64 21.45
C GLU A 104 11.68 20.82 21.27
N ARG A 105 12.97 20.62 21.58
CA ARG A 105 14.01 21.64 21.42
C ARG A 105 14.16 22.04 19.96
N VAL A 106 14.24 21.06 19.07
CA VAL A 106 14.35 21.30 17.62
C VAL A 106 13.06 21.92 17.08
N ALA A 107 11.89 21.40 17.45
CA ALA A 107 10.60 21.95 17.06
C ALA A 107 10.43 23.41 17.51
N THR A 108 10.93 23.77 18.70
CA THR A 108 10.90 25.15 19.21
C THR A 108 11.76 26.07 18.36
N TYR A 109 12.96 25.65 17.99
CA TYR A 109 13.84 26.41 17.10
C TYR A 109 13.23 26.57 15.70
N LEU A 110 12.71 25.49 15.10
CA LEU A 110 12.06 25.52 13.80
C LEU A 110 10.82 26.43 13.81
N SER A 111 10.07 26.45 14.92
CA SER A 111 8.95 27.35 15.11
C SER A 111 9.37 28.81 15.24
N PHE A 112 10.53 29.07 15.86
CA PHE A 112 11.09 30.41 16.00
C PHE A 112 11.39 31.02 14.63
N ILE A 113 12.08 30.28 13.76
CA ILE A 113 12.42 30.73 12.39
C ILE A 113 11.27 30.58 11.37
N GLY A 114 10.11 30.08 11.80
CA GLY A 114 8.90 30.02 10.99
C GLY A 114 8.77 28.82 10.04
N LEU A 115 9.65 27.82 10.16
CA LEU A 115 9.58 26.57 9.37
C LEU A 115 8.41 25.69 9.80
N CYS A 116 8.00 25.78 11.06
CA CYS A 116 6.82 25.09 11.57
C CYS A 116 6.03 25.96 12.55
N SER A 117 4.82 25.54 12.89
CA SER A 117 4.06 26.02 14.05
C SER A 117 4.56 25.40 15.37
N SER A 118 4.09 25.94 16.49
CA SER A 118 4.41 25.38 17.80
C SER A 118 3.90 23.95 17.98
N ARG A 119 4.55 23.17 18.86
CA ARG A 119 4.12 21.81 19.19
C ARG A 119 2.69 21.76 19.72
N LYS A 120 2.28 22.77 20.48
CA LYS A 120 0.89 22.93 20.96
C LYS A 120 -0.10 23.06 19.80
N ALA A 121 0.24 23.84 18.78
CA ALA A 121 -0.60 23.97 17.58
C ALA A 121 -0.70 22.65 16.81
N ALA A 122 0.42 21.92 16.68
CA ALA A 122 0.46 20.59 16.06
C ALA A 122 -0.49 19.59 16.77
N ASN A 123 -0.37 19.49 18.10
CA ASN A 123 -1.24 18.63 18.90
C ASN A 123 -2.71 19.04 18.81
N SER A 124 -3.00 20.34 18.79
CA SER A 124 -4.37 20.85 18.63
C SER A 124 -4.93 20.50 17.24
N ALA A 125 -4.10 20.58 16.20
CA ALA A 125 -4.47 20.17 14.84
C ALA A 125 -4.73 18.66 14.77
N LEU A 126 -3.85 17.83 15.35
CA LEU A 126 -4.05 16.37 15.44
C LEU A 126 -5.35 16.01 16.18
N ALA A 127 -5.65 16.68 17.30
CA ALA A 127 -6.90 16.45 18.03
C ALA A 127 -8.13 16.84 17.20
N SER A 128 -8.03 17.92 16.41
CA SER A 128 -9.10 18.34 15.49
C SER A 128 -9.29 17.35 14.34
N LEU A 129 -8.19 16.90 13.73
CA LEU A 129 -8.19 15.87 12.68
C LEU A 129 -8.76 14.55 13.21
N GLY A 130 -8.39 14.15 14.43
CA GLY A 130 -8.91 12.95 15.08
C GLY A 130 -10.42 13.00 15.29
N ARG A 131 -10.97 14.13 15.75
CA ARG A 131 -12.44 14.31 15.86
C ARG A 131 -13.13 14.24 14.51
N LYS A 132 -12.58 14.88 13.47
CA LYS A 132 -13.13 14.80 12.12
C LYS A 132 -13.09 13.37 11.58
N ALA A 133 -11.99 12.65 11.77
CA ALA A 133 -11.85 11.25 11.37
C ALA A 133 -12.86 10.35 12.09
N GLU A 134 -13.09 10.58 13.38
CA GLU A 134 -14.13 9.89 14.16
C GLU A 134 -15.54 10.17 13.60
N GLU A 135 -15.86 11.43 13.30
CA GLU A 135 -17.14 11.83 12.70
C GLU A 135 -17.36 11.20 11.31
N GLU A 136 -16.32 11.17 10.46
CA GLU A 136 -16.37 10.49 9.16
C GLU A 136 -16.57 8.98 9.32
N LEU A 137 -15.86 8.34 10.27
CA LEU A 137 -15.99 6.91 10.54
C LEU A 137 -17.41 6.55 10.98
N ILE A 138 -17.97 7.31 11.92
CA ILE A 138 -19.35 7.13 12.39
C ILE A 138 -20.32 7.28 11.21
N ARG A 139 -20.16 8.32 10.39
CA ARG A 139 -21.01 8.52 9.20
C ARG A 139 -20.92 7.38 8.20
N LYS A 140 -19.72 6.83 7.97
CA LYS A 140 -19.50 5.79 6.98
C LYS A 140 -20.05 4.44 7.44
N ILE A 141 -19.91 4.10 8.72
CA ILE A 141 -20.42 2.85 9.29
C ILE A 141 -21.92 2.91 9.62
N ALA A 142 -22.49 4.12 9.76
CA ALA A 142 -23.90 4.33 10.02
C ALA A 142 -24.77 3.53 9.04
N ILE A 143 -25.80 2.87 9.58
CA ILE A 143 -26.72 2.07 8.78
C ILE A 143 -27.56 3.03 7.93
N SER A 144 -27.33 3.01 6.62
CA SER A 144 -28.21 3.66 5.65
C SER A 144 -29.09 2.64 4.97
N SER A 145 -30.41 2.86 5.00
CA SER A 145 -31.38 2.08 4.24
C SER A 145 -31.21 2.22 2.72
N SER A 146 -30.44 3.21 2.26
CA SER A 146 -30.16 3.46 0.84
C SER A 146 -28.91 2.76 0.32
N SER A 147 -28.07 2.18 1.20
CA SER A 147 -26.83 1.53 0.77
C SER A 147 -27.07 0.06 0.47
N LEU A 148 -26.55 -0.40 -0.68
CA LEU A 148 -26.59 -1.81 -1.08
C LEU A 148 -25.85 -2.71 -0.08
N MET A 149 -24.73 -2.19 0.44
CA MET A 149 -23.79 -2.94 1.26
C MET A 149 -23.27 -2.05 2.38
N ASN A 150 -23.05 -2.64 3.56
CA ASN A 150 -22.29 -1.98 4.61
C ASN A 150 -20.81 -1.86 4.18
N PRO A 151 -20.06 -0.86 4.70
CA PRO A 151 -18.63 -0.79 4.45
C PRO A 151 -17.92 -2.09 4.85
N ILE A 152 -16.93 -2.45 4.04
CA ILE A 152 -15.99 -3.53 4.32
C ILE A 152 -15.01 -3.02 5.37
N ILE A 153 -14.76 -3.82 6.41
CA ILE A 153 -13.84 -3.50 7.49
C ILE A 153 -12.56 -4.30 7.27
N CYS A 154 -11.47 -3.63 6.89
CA CYS A 154 -10.16 -4.24 6.76
C CYS A 154 -9.38 -4.04 8.08
N ILE A 155 -8.88 -5.12 8.66
CA ILE A 155 -8.03 -5.10 9.85
C ILE A 155 -6.75 -5.88 9.59
N ASP A 156 -5.66 -5.42 10.22
CA ASP A 156 -4.36 -6.06 10.16
C ASP A 156 -3.57 -5.80 11.45
N ASN A 157 -2.57 -6.63 11.70
CA ASN A 157 -1.73 -6.50 12.88
C ASN A 157 -0.75 -5.33 12.72
N ILE A 158 -0.43 -4.68 13.83
CA ILE A 158 0.69 -3.73 13.91
C ILE A 158 1.50 -4.02 15.16
N ASP A 159 2.68 -4.57 14.92
CA ASP A 159 3.64 -4.90 15.96
C ASP A 159 4.80 -3.91 15.93
N PHE A 160 5.10 -3.29 17.06
CA PHE A 160 6.29 -2.45 17.19
C PHE A 160 7.02 -2.71 18.50
N GLU A 161 8.36 -2.76 18.43
CA GLU A 161 9.21 -2.91 19.60
C GLU A 161 9.63 -1.55 20.12
N GLN A 162 9.33 -1.27 21.39
CA GLN A 162 10.05 -0.24 22.12
C GLN A 162 11.37 -0.83 22.61
N SER A 163 12.44 -0.60 21.85
CA SER A 163 13.79 -1.03 22.23
C SER A 163 14.39 -0.09 23.28
N VAL A 164 14.90 -0.63 24.38
CA VAL A 164 15.70 0.13 25.35
C VAL A 164 17.18 -0.16 25.11
N HIS A 165 18.00 0.88 24.93
CA HIS A 165 19.42 0.76 24.62
C HIS A 165 20.23 0.12 25.75
N SER A 166 19.93 0.48 27.00
CA SER A 166 20.58 -0.09 28.20
C SER A 166 19.56 -0.89 28.99
N LYS A 167 19.58 -2.21 28.80
CA LYS A 167 18.68 -3.13 29.49
C LYS A 167 19.06 -3.22 30.96
N SER A 168 18.08 -3.13 31.85
CA SER A 168 18.20 -3.46 33.27
C SER A 168 17.02 -4.34 33.70
N ALA A 169 17.03 -4.85 34.93
CA ALA A 169 15.90 -5.63 35.44
C ALA A 169 14.56 -4.87 35.35
N GLU A 170 14.58 -3.55 35.51
CA GLU A 170 13.40 -2.68 35.43
C GLU A 170 13.15 -2.08 34.03
N LYS A 171 14.18 -2.06 33.17
CA LYS A 171 14.13 -1.48 31.83
C LYS A 171 14.42 -2.54 30.78
N GLN A 172 13.37 -3.17 30.30
CA GLN A 172 13.46 -4.14 29.19
C GLN A 172 12.79 -3.57 27.94
N SER A 173 13.23 -4.06 26.78
CA SER A 173 12.49 -3.85 25.55
C SER A 173 11.08 -4.44 25.69
N ARG A 174 10.10 -3.79 25.08
CA ARG A 174 8.70 -4.25 25.11
C ARG A 174 8.16 -4.33 23.69
N MET A 175 7.54 -5.46 23.36
CA MET A 175 6.73 -5.60 22.17
C MET A 175 5.34 -5.05 22.45
N PHE A 176 4.86 -4.20 21.56
CA PHE A 176 3.48 -3.75 21.51
C PHE A 176 2.78 -4.48 20.38
N HIS A 177 1.65 -5.08 20.72
CA HIS A 177 0.74 -5.72 19.77
C HIS A 177 -0.50 -4.85 19.67
N GLY A 178 -0.74 -4.31 18.49
CA GLY A 178 -1.93 -3.55 18.19
C GLY A 178 -2.61 -4.06 16.93
N THR A 179 -3.84 -3.60 16.73
CA THR A 179 -4.58 -3.82 15.50
C THR A 179 -4.96 -2.46 14.93
N TRP A 180 -4.66 -2.27 13.66
CA TRP A 180 -5.09 -1.11 12.90
C TRP A 180 -6.00 -1.58 11.78
N GLY A 181 -6.60 -0.64 11.07
CA GLY A 181 -7.50 -0.98 9.97
C GLY A 181 -8.15 0.24 9.36
N TYR A 182 -9.01 -0.02 8.41
CA TYR A 182 -9.79 1.00 7.71
C TYR A 182 -11.11 0.42 7.22
N VAL A 183 -12.07 1.31 6.98
CA VAL A 183 -13.31 0.97 6.30
C VAL A 183 -13.32 1.50 4.88
N HIS A 184 -13.83 0.70 3.96
CA HIS A 184 -13.95 1.07 2.55
C HIS A 184 -15.25 0.54 1.96
N ASN A 185 -15.64 1.11 0.82
CA ASN A 185 -16.80 0.65 0.07
C ASN A 185 -16.34 0.23 -1.33
N PRO A 186 -16.94 -0.83 -1.91
CA PRO A 186 -16.73 -1.13 -3.32
C PRO A 186 -17.12 0.06 -4.20
N ASP A 187 -16.55 0.12 -5.41
CA ASP A 187 -16.87 1.17 -6.39
C ASP A 187 -18.39 1.27 -6.59
N PRO A 188 -19.01 2.44 -6.35
CA PRO A 188 -20.44 2.64 -6.54
C PRO A 188 -20.94 2.20 -7.92
N LYS A 189 -20.13 2.38 -8.96
CA LYS A 189 -20.49 1.96 -10.33
C LYS A 189 -20.62 0.44 -10.46
N ILE A 190 -19.82 -0.30 -9.71
CA ILE A 190 -19.93 -1.77 -9.67
C ILE A 190 -21.19 -2.14 -8.90
N LEU A 191 -21.44 -1.51 -7.75
CA LEU A 191 -22.62 -1.78 -6.93
C LEU A 191 -23.93 -1.51 -7.68
N GLU A 192 -23.99 -0.48 -8.53
CA GLU A 192 -25.16 -0.18 -9.39
C GLU A 192 -25.51 -1.30 -10.38
N THR A 193 -24.57 -2.18 -10.73
CA THR A 193 -24.81 -3.32 -11.64
C THR A 193 -25.38 -4.55 -10.95
N LEU A 194 -25.42 -4.56 -9.61
CA LEU A 194 -25.75 -5.74 -8.83
C LEU A 194 -27.20 -5.70 -8.31
N ASN A 195 -27.80 -6.87 -8.12
CA ASN A 195 -29.16 -6.99 -7.60
C ASN A 195 -29.18 -6.75 -6.07
N PRO A 196 -29.94 -5.77 -5.56
CA PRO A 196 -30.01 -5.52 -4.12
C PRO A 196 -30.52 -6.64 -3.25
N LEU A 197 -31.33 -7.54 -3.82
CA LEU A 197 -31.83 -8.69 -3.08
C LEU A 197 -30.72 -9.69 -2.73
N ASP A 198 -29.59 -9.68 -3.44
CA ASP A 198 -28.50 -10.63 -3.23
C ASP A 198 -27.67 -10.30 -1.97
N PHE A 199 -27.75 -9.07 -1.46
CA PHE A 199 -26.97 -8.56 -0.32
C PHE A 199 -27.67 -8.68 1.03
N SER A 200 -28.87 -9.29 1.07
CA SER A 200 -29.60 -9.48 2.31
C SER A 200 -28.95 -10.57 3.18
N VAL A 201 -29.11 -10.46 4.50
CA VAL A 201 -28.68 -11.50 5.46
C VAL A 201 -29.34 -12.85 5.13
N GLN A 202 -30.59 -12.85 4.67
CA GLN A 202 -31.31 -14.07 4.30
C GLN A 202 -30.69 -14.73 3.07
N SER A 203 -30.45 -13.94 2.01
CA SER A 203 -29.82 -14.42 0.77
C SER A 203 -28.43 -15.01 1.04
N TYR A 204 -27.65 -14.37 1.92
CA TYR A 204 -26.38 -14.92 2.39
C TYR A 204 -26.55 -16.28 3.09
N ARG A 205 -27.49 -16.38 4.04
CA ARG A 205 -27.73 -17.63 4.79
C ARG A 205 -28.19 -18.77 3.86
N ASP A 206 -29.09 -18.46 2.93
CA ASP A 206 -29.59 -19.42 1.95
C ASP A 206 -28.46 -19.90 1.03
N ALA A 207 -27.57 -18.98 0.61
CA ALA A 207 -26.37 -19.33 -0.14
C ALA A 207 -25.48 -20.28 0.67
N ILE A 208 -25.06 -19.91 1.88
CA ILE A 208 -24.18 -20.74 2.71
C ILE A 208 -24.79 -22.11 2.99
N ALA A 209 -26.10 -22.19 3.28
CA ALA A 209 -26.79 -23.47 3.49
C ALA A 209 -26.79 -24.35 2.24
N LYS A 210 -26.96 -23.75 1.05
CA LYS A 210 -26.86 -24.46 -0.23
C LYS A 210 -25.42 -24.98 -0.47
N TRP A 211 -24.42 -24.15 -0.19
CA TRP A 211 -23.01 -24.50 -0.37
C TRP A 211 -22.52 -25.58 0.61
N ALA A 212 -23.08 -25.65 1.83
CA ALA A 212 -22.72 -26.65 2.83
C ALA A 212 -22.90 -28.11 2.36
N ASN A 213 -23.82 -28.35 1.41
CA ASN A 213 -24.10 -29.67 0.84
C ASN A 213 -23.61 -29.81 -0.60
N MET A 214 -22.89 -28.81 -1.14
CA MET A 214 -22.43 -28.84 -2.52
C MET A 214 -21.26 -29.81 -2.67
N SER A 215 -21.42 -30.80 -3.54
CA SER A 215 -20.33 -31.69 -3.92
C SER A 215 -19.34 -30.95 -4.83
N ILE A 216 -18.12 -30.74 -4.35
CA ILE A 216 -17.03 -30.16 -5.13
C ILE A 216 -16.56 -31.20 -6.15
N GLN A 217 -16.62 -30.85 -7.43
CA GLN A 217 -16.16 -31.71 -8.52
C GLN A 217 -14.83 -31.17 -9.05
N PRO A 218 -13.87 -32.02 -9.45
CA PRO A 218 -12.56 -31.58 -9.93
C PRO A 218 -12.62 -30.55 -11.08
N HIS A 219 -13.61 -30.67 -11.99
CA HIS A 219 -13.77 -29.74 -13.10
C HIS A 219 -14.10 -28.30 -12.67
N MET A 220 -14.55 -28.08 -11.42
CA MET A 220 -14.78 -26.73 -10.87
C MET A 220 -13.47 -26.02 -10.52
N LEU A 221 -12.36 -26.76 -10.45
CA LEU A 221 -11.04 -26.26 -10.07
C LEU A 221 -10.05 -26.26 -11.25
N ILE A 222 -10.47 -26.75 -12.42
CA ILE A 222 -9.64 -26.85 -13.62
C ILE A 222 -10.05 -25.74 -14.59
N PRO A 223 -9.11 -25.03 -15.23
CA PRO A 223 -9.44 -23.99 -16.19
C PRO A 223 -10.31 -24.50 -17.33
N SER A 224 -11.32 -23.73 -17.70
CA SER A 224 -12.13 -23.91 -18.88
C SER A 224 -11.31 -23.78 -20.17
N LYS A 225 -11.92 -24.13 -21.30
CA LYS A 225 -11.28 -23.98 -22.62
C LYS A 225 -10.91 -22.53 -22.91
N ASP A 226 -11.75 -21.58 -22.52
CA ASP A 226 -11.51 -20.16 -22.81
C ASP A 226 -10.48 -19.56 -21.85
N GLU A 227 -10.45 -19.96 -20.58
CA GLU A 227 -9.37 -19.59 -19.65
C GLU A 227 -8.03 -20.15 -20.10
N ASN A 228 -7.96 -21.38 -20.61
CA ASN A 228 -6.73 -21.95 -21.17
C ASN A 228 -6.25 -21.18 -22.42
N LYS A 229 -7.16 -20.73 -23.29
CA LYS A 229 -6.81 -19.86 -24.42
C LYS A 229 -6.27 -18.53 -23.93
N HIS A 230 -6.92 -17.92 -22.94
CA HIS A 230 -6.46 -16.68 -22.33
C HIS A 230 -5.06 -16.85 -21.73
N PHE A 231 -4.84 -17.89 -20.92
CA PHE A 231 -3.53 -18.19 -20.35
C PHE A 231 -2.45 -18.40 -21.43
N SER A 232 -2.81 -19.06 -22.54
CA SER A 232 -1.90 -19.19 -23.69
C SER A 232 -1.49 -17.85 -24.29
N LEU A 233 -2.40 -16.87 -24.34
CA LEU A 233 -2.09 -15.51 -24.79
C LEU A 233 -1.20 -14.77 -23.78
N VAL A 234 -1.40 -14.97 -22.47
CA VAL A 234 -0.51 -14.44 -21.42
C VAL A 234 0.92 -14.92 -21.64
N ILE A 235 1.13 -16.24 -21.77
CA ILE A 235 2.46 -16.81 -22.00
C ILE A 235 3.08 -16.29 -23.30
N LYS A 236 2.33 -16.26 -24.41
CA LYS A 236 2.82 -15.72 -25.69
C LYS A 236 3.25 -14.26 -25.60
N SER A 237 2.51 -13.44 -24.84
CA SER A 237 2.86 -12.04 -24.63
C SER A 237 4.16 -11.87 -23.85
N GLN A 238 4.38 -12.71 -22.83
CA GLN A 238 5.61 -12.72 -22.03
C GLN A 238 6.82 -13.16 -22.86
N ILE A 239 6.66 -14.19 -23.69
CA ILE A 239 7.70 -14.63 -24.65
C ILE A 239 8.02 -13.52 -25.64
N SER A 240 6.98 -12.90 -26.23
CA SER A 240 7.14 -11.81 -27.20
C SER A 240 7.86 -10.61 -26.58
N ARG A 241 7.54 -10.28 -25.33
CA ARG A 241 8.21 -9.22 -24.57
C ARG A 241 9.72 -9.48 -24.44
N VAL A 242 10.11 -10.67 -23.99
CA VAL A 242 11.52 -11.05 -23.85
C VAL A 242 12.23 -11.08 -25.21
N LEU A 243 11.59 -11.65 -26.22
CA LEU A 243 12.11 -11.71 -27.59
C LEU A 243 12.48 -10.33 -28.13
N PHE A 244 11.56 -9.36 -28.04
CA PHE A 244 11.81 -8.00 -28.55
C PHE A 244 12.74 -7.17 -27.65
N GLN A 245 12.79 -7.49 -26.35
CA GLN A 245 13.64 -6.74 -25.43
C GLN A 245 15.11 -7.17 -25.52
N TYR A 246 15.38 -8.46 -25.79
CA TYR A 246 16.73 -9.01 -25.65
C TYR A 246 17.32 -9.66 -26.91
N VAL A 247 16.49 -10.13 -27.85
CA VAL A 247 16.98 -10.99 -28.96
C VAL A 247 16.86 -10.30 -30.31
N VAL A 248 15.73 -9.67 -30.61
CA VAL A 248 15.46 -9.11 -31.95
C VAL A 248 14.94 -7.69 -31.90
N THR A 249 15.31 -6.91 -32.92
CA THR A 249 14.68 -5.61 -33.22
C THR A 249 13.75 -5.80 -34.42
N GLN A 250 12.49 -5.37 -34.30
CA GLN A 250 11.57 -5.40 -35.45
C GLN A 250 12.01 -4.41 -36.52
N THR A 251 12.21 -4.89 -37.75
CA THR A 251 12.48 -4.05 -38.92
C THR A 251 11.37 -4.23 -39.96
N GLY A 252 10.84 -3.15 -40.51
CA GLY A 252 9.76 -3.19 -41.52
C GLY A 252 8.34 -3.05 -40.96
N LYS A 253 7.34 -3.37 -41.80
CA LYS A 253 5.90 -3.24 -41.47
C LYS A 253 5.29 -4.61 -41.20
N PHE A 254 5.43 -5.09 -39.97
CA PHE A 254 4.79 -6.32 -39.49
C PHE A 254 3.58 -5.99 -38.60
N PRO A 255 2.59 -6.90 -38.49
CA PRO A 255 1.53 -6.76 -37.51
C PRO A 255 2.13 -6.67 -36.11
N GLN A 256 1.55 -5.81 -35.28
CA GLN A 256 2.00 -5.61 -33.91
C GLN A 256 1.76 -6.90 -33.10
N ILE A 257 2.85 -7.49 -32.61
CA ILE A 257 2.78 -8.67 -31.73
C ILE A 257 2.57 -8.18 -30.29
N PRO A 258 1.56 -8.69 -29.55
CA PRO A 258 1.31 -8.29 -28.17
C PRO A 258 2.50 -8.60 -27.26
N VAL A 259 2.96 -7.60 -26.50
CA VAL A 259 4.03 -7.71 -25.48
C VAL A 259 3.50 -7.58 -24.06
N SER A 260 2.21 -7.30 -23.91
CA SER A 260 1.52 -7.21 -22.63
C SER A 260 0.48 -8.32 -22.56
N PRO A 261 0.30 -8.96 -21.39
CA PRO A 261 -0.78 -9.91 -21.18
C PRO A 261 -2.14 -9.29 -21.52
N PRO A 262 -3.07 -10.05 -22.13
CA PRO A 262 -4.44 -9.59 -22.28
C PRO A 262 -5.08 -9.31 -20.90
N GLU A 263 -5.94 -8.31 -20.84
CA GLU A 263 -6.62 -7.92 -19.61
C GLU A 263 -7.67 -8.98 -19.19
N ILE A 264 -7.89 -9.11 -17.87
CA ILE A 264 -8.95 -9.93 -17.27
C ILE A 264 -9.83 -8.97 -16.48
N ASP A 265 -11.11 -8.88 -16.86
CA ASP A 265 -12.15 -8.07 -16.21
C ASP A 265 -11.65 -6.68 -15.74
N PRO A 266 -11.14 -5.85 -16.67
CA PRO A 266 -10.49 -4.60 -16.31
C PRO A 266 -11.48 -3.64 -15.64
N ILE A 267 -11.10 -3.15 -14.45
CA ILE A 267 -11.80 -2.06 -13.76
C ILE A 267 -11.00 -0.76 -13.92
N THR A 268 -11.69 0.38 -13.93
CA THR A 268 -11.03 1.68 -13.96
C THR A 268 -10.36 1.93 -12.61
N PRO A 269 -9.03 2.13 -12.53
CA PRO A 269 -8.37 2.44 -11.27
C PRO A 269 -8.88 3.75 -10.70
N GLN A 270 -9.36 3.71 -9.46
CA GLN A 270 -9.79 4.89 -8.70
C GLN A 270 -8.98 5.00 -7.42
N VAL A 271 -8.82 6.23 -6.90
CA VAL A 271 -8.26 6.42 -5.57
C VAL A 271 -9.26 5.82 -4.58
N PRO A 272 -8.85 4.86 -3.72
CA PRO A 272 -9.79 4.22 -2.82
C PRO A 272 -10.27 5.21 -1.77
N ASP A 273 -11.58 5.24 -1.55
CA ASP A 273 -12.18 6.01 -0.46
C ASP A 273 -12.10 5.17 0.84
N ILE A 274 -11.04 5.40 1.61
CA ILE A 274 -10.80 4.72 2.88
C ILE A 274 -10.99 5.66 4.06
N THR A 275 -11.49 5.13 5.17
CA THR A 275 -11.57 5.84 6.44
C THR A 275 -10.90 5.01 7.52
N MET A 276 -9.83 5.54 8.10
CA MET A 276 -8.99 4.82 9.07
C MET A 276 -9.73 4.57 10.37
N LEU A 277 -9.58 3.36 10.91
CA LEU A 277 -9.87 3.07 12.31
C LEU A 277 -8.75 3.66 13.17
N LYS A 278 -9.13 4.12 14.37
CA LYS A 278 -8.16 4.44 15.41
C LYS A 278 -7.47 3.15 15.84
N LEU A 279 -6.15 3.22 15.99
CA LEU A 279 -5.32 2.12 16.49
C LEU A 279 -5.91 1.55 17.78
N MET A 280 -6.10 0.23 17.80
CA MET A 280 -6.58 -0.53 18.95
C MET A 280 -5.39 -1.20 19.62
N LEU A 281 -5.28 -1.05 20.94
CA LEU A 281 -4.32 -1.79 21.77
C LEU A 281 -4.87 -3.19 22.09
N ALA A 282 -5.25 -3.90 21.03
CA ALA A 282 -5.75 -5.26 21.04
C ALA A 282 -4.94 -6.05 20.01
N SER A 283 -4.70 -7.33 20.28
CA SER A 283 -3.98 -8.21 19.35
C SER A 283 -5.00 -8.95 18.49
N ASP A 284 -4.82 -8.99 17.18
CA ASP A 284 -5.62 -9.85 16.30
C ASP A 284 -5.00 -11.26 16.15
N ASN A 285 -3.93 -11.56 16.90
CA ASN A 285 -3.24 -12.86 16.88
C ASN A 285 -3.85 -13.91 17.82
N SER A 286 -5.07 -13.70 18.32
CA SER A 286 -5.80 -14.69 19.13
C SER A 286 -7.30 -14.48 19.05
N ALA A 287 -8.10 -15.51 19.38
CA ALA A 287 -9.55 -15.38 19.43
C ALA A 287 -10.02 -14.38 20.51
N GLU A 288 -9.34 -14.34 21.66
CA GLU A 288 -9.60 -13.37 22.73
C GLU A 288 -9.31 -11.94 22.25
N GLY A 289 -8.15 -11.73 21.65
CA GLY A 289 -7.78 -10.41 21.16
C GLY A 289 -8.64 -9.94 19.99
N ILE A 290 -9.08 -10.84 19.08
CA ILE A 290 -10.11 -10.51 18.09
C ILE A 290 -11.42 -10.06 18.77
N SER A 291 -11.82 -10.68 19.89
CA SER A 291 -13.00 -10.21 20.64
C SER A 291 -12.84 -8.76 21.11
N GLU A 292 -11.65 -8.37 21.56
CA GLU A 292 -11.31 -6.99 21.93
C GLU A 292 -11.29 -6.06 20.72
N VAL A 293 -10.78 -6.51 19.57
CA VAL A 293 -10.81 -5.76 18.30
C VAL A 293 -12.26 -5.43 17.91
N PHE A 294 -13.18 -6.41 17.97
CA PHE A 294 -14.60 -6.17 17.69
C PHE A 294 -15.20 -5.16 18.67
N GLN A 295 -14.84 -5.21 19.95
CA GLN A 295 -15.28 -4.21 20.93
C GLN A 295 -14.73 -2.82 20.60
N GLY A 296 -13.46 -2.72 20.19
CA GLY A 296 -12.85 -1.48 19.73
C GLY A 296 -13.55 -0.88 18.52
N ILE A 297 -13.91 -1.70 17.53
CA ILE A 297 -14.67 -1.26 16.35
C ILE A 297 -16.05 -0.72 16.74
N LEU A 298 -16.77 -1.42 17.63
CA LEU A 298 -18.08 -0.95 18.14
C LEU A 298 -17.97 0.39 18.86
N GLN A 299 -16.97 0.54 19.73
CA GLN A 299 -16.74 1.80 20.45
C GLN A 299 -16.44 2.97 19.50
N GLN A 300 -15.63 2.73 18.48
CA GLN A 300 -15.25 3.77 17.51
C GLN A 300 -16.39 4.15 16.55
N SER A 301 -17.21 3.18 16.17
CA SER A 301 -18.34 3.40 15.25
C SER A 301 -19.58 3.99 15.93
N LYS A 302 -19.65 3.95 17.27
CA LYS A 302 -20.80 4.41 18.08
C LYS A 302 -22.13 3.77 17.66
N ILE A 303 -22.07 2.56 17.14
CA ILE A 303 -23.23 1.75 16.79
C ILE A 303 -23.55 0.80 17.94
N GLU A 304 -24.83 0.56 18.18
CA GLU A 304 -25.25 -0.44 19.16
C GLU A 304 -24.82 -1.84 18.72
N LYS A 305 -24.41 -2.66 19.70
CA LYS A 305 -23.93 -4.04 19.45
C LYS A 305 -24.95 -4.81 18.61
N LYS A 306 -26.24 -4.70 18.96
CA LYS A 306 -27.32 -5.37 18.27
C LYS A 306 -27.39 -4.97 16.78
N ASP A 307 -27.44 -3.67 16.51
CA ASP A 307 -27.54 -3.14 15.15
C ASP A 307 -26.32 -3.49 14.29
N PHE A 308 -25.14 -3.57 14.91
CA PHE A 308 -23.93 -4.00 14.20
C PHE A 308 -24.02 -5.44 13.69
N PHE A 309 -24.43 -6.37 14.57
CA PHE A 309 -24.45 -7.80 14.29
C PHE A 309 -25.74 -8.28 13.63
N ASP A 310 -26.83 -7.50 13.67
CA ASP A 310 -28.06 -7.79 12.92
C ASP A 310 -27.87 -7.60 11.41
N GLN A 311 -26.85 -6.83 11.01
CA GLN A 311 -26.49 -6.57 9.62
C GLN A 311 -25.42 -7.54 9.10
N LEU A 312 -25.38 -7.73 7.78
CA LEU A 312 -24.28 -8.41 7.12
C LEU A 312 -23.02 -7.53 7.17
N ARG A 313 -21.94 -8.04 7.76
CA ARG A 313 -20.66 -7.34 7.91
C ARG A 313 -19.56 -8.12 7.21
N VAL A 314 -18.78 -7.47 6.36
CA VAL A 314 -17.62 -8.09 5.70
C VAL A 314 -16.35 -7.60 6.35
N PHE A 315 -15.52 -8.55 6.78
CA PHE A 315 -14.21 -8.33 7.35
C PHE A 315 -13.15 -8.81 6.37
N GLU A 316 -12.18 -7.96 6.10
CA GLU A 316 -11.00 -8.27 5.31
C GLU A 316 -9.79 -8.32 6.25
N GLY A 317 -8.92 -9.29 6.03
CA GLY A 317 -7.69 -9.43 6.79
C GLY A 317 -6.84 -10.56 6.23
N ASP A 318 -5.72 -10.84 6.87
CA ASP A 318 -4.90 -11.97 6.47
C ASP A 318 -5.53 -13.32 6.89
N LEU A 319 -4.85 -14.42 6.51
CA LEU A 319 -5.33 -15.76 6.85
C LEU A 319 -5.43 -15.97 8.37
N GLY A 320 -4.47 -15.45 9.13
CA GLY A 320 -4.45 -15.56 10.59
C GLY A 320 -5.66 -14.86 11.21
N THR A 321 -5.90 -13.60 10.81
CA THR A 321 -7.07 -12.83 11.24
C THR A 321 -8.37 -13.59 10.94
N CYS A 322 -8.52 -14.12 9.72
CA CYS A 322 -9.71 -14.89 9.32
C CYS A 322 -9.89 -16.15 10.19
N MET A 323 -8.80 -16.87 10.47
CA MET A 323 -8.81 -18.06 11.32
C MET A 323 -9.17 -17.74 12.76
N TYR A 324 -8.70 -16.62 13.32
CA TYR A 324 -9.03 -16.23 14.68
C TYR A 324 -10.47 -15.75 14.83
N ILE A 325 -11.03 -15.09 13.80
CA ILE A 325 -12.47 -14.79 13.75
C ILE A 325 -13.29 -16.08 13.72
N GLU A 326 -12.91 -17.08 12.91
CA GLU A 326 -13.63 -18.37 12.91
C GLU A 326 -13.44 -19.14 14.23
N SER A 327 -12.26 -19.07 14.84
CA SER A 327 -12.00 -19.64 16.17
C SER A 327 -12.90 -19.00 17.23
N LEU A 328 -13.06 -17.68 17.18
CA LEU A 328 -13.98 -16.96 18.06
C LEU A 328 -15.44 -17.38 17.83
N ARG A 329 -15.86 -17.54 16.57
CA ARG A 329 -17.20 -18.08 16.25
C ARG A 329 -17.38 -19.49 16.83
N ALA A 330 -16.39 -20.36 16.68
CA ALA A 330 -16.45 -21.72 17.20
C ALA A 330 -16.62 -21.75 18.73
N LEU A 331 -15.91 -20.88 19.46
CA LEU A 331 -16.03 -20.74 20.91
C LEU A 331 -17.40 -20.22 21.37
N ARG A 332 -18.12 -19.48 20.51
CA ARG A 332 -19.43 -18.89 20.82
C ARG A 332 -20.61 -19.68 20.26
N ARG A 333 -20.36 -20.79 19.55
CA ARG A 333 -21.41 -21.73 19.12
C ARG A 333 -21.70 -22.76 20.22
N PRO A 334 -22.96 -23.21 20.37
CA PRO A 334 -24.15 -22.73 19.67
C PRO A 334 -24.72 -21.47 20.34
N SER A 335 -25.02 -20.44 19.56
CA SER A 335 -25.86 -19.33 20.00
C SER A 335 -26.83 -18.98 18.87
N SER A 336 -28.10 -18.77 19.23
CA SER A 336 -29.16 -18.31 18.32
C SER A 336 -29.11 -16.80 18.07
N TYR A 337 -28.34 -16.07 18.88
CA TYR A 337 -28.21 -14.62 18.80
C TYR A 337 -27.05 -14.22 17.87
N PRO A 338 -27.27 -13.38 16.83
CA PRO A 338 -26.21 -12.93 15.92
C PRO A 338 -25.03 -12.25 16.61
N GLN A 339 -25.28 -11.48 17.68
CA GLN A 339 -24.26 -10.75 18.42
C GLN A 339 -23.30 -11.62 19.24
N ASP A 340 -23.69 -12.88 19.49
CA ASP A 340 -22.86 -13.85 20.19
C ASP A 340 -22.27 -14.83 19.18
N SER A 341 -23.07 -15.37 18.27
CA SER A 341 -22.61 -16.30 17.23
C SER A 341 -21.72 -15.68 16.15
N MET A 342 -21.80 -14.36 15.95
CA MET A 342 -21.18 -13.63 14.83
C MET A 342 -21.53 -14.22 13.46
N SER A 343 -22.72 -14.79 13.34
CA SER A 343 -23.21 -15.51 12.15
C SER A 343 -23.38 -14.61 10.92
N ASN A 344 -23.57 -13.30 11.12
CA ASN A 344 -23.71 -12.32 10.06
C ASN A 344 -22.39 -11.59 9.73
N CYS A 345 -21.28 -11.96 10.37
CA CYS A 345 -19.97 -11.50 9.95
C CYS A 345 -19.44 -12.47 8.88
N ILE A 346 -18.87 -11.97 7.80
CA ILE A 346 -18.19 -12.72 6.74
C ILE A 346 -16.72 -12.31 6.78
N THR A 347 -15.82 -13.25 6.55
CA THR A 347 -14.39 -12.99 6.41
C THR A 347 -13.95 -13.25 4.97
N ILE A 348 -13.27 -12.30 4.37
CA ILE A 348 -12.61 -12.41 3.06
C ILE A 348 -11.10 -12.26 3.25
N MET A 349 -10.32 -13.07 2.54
CA MET A 349 -8.86 -12.94 2.57
C MET A 349 -8.44 -11.68 1.81
N GLY A 350 -7.58 -10.88 2.42
CA GLY A 350 -7.03 -9.67 1.80
C GLY A 350 -6.21 -10.00 0.56
N ALA A 351 -6.50 -9.32 -0.55
CA ALA A 351 -5.92 -9.62 -1.86
C ALA A 351 -4.37 -9.57 -1.86
N ALA A 352 -3.80 -8.63 -1.12
CA ALA A 352 -2.34 -8.50 -0.97
C ALA A 352 -1.72 -9.74 -0.31
N HIS A 353 -2.22 -10.16 0.86
CA HIS A 353 -1.68 -11.33 1.56
C HIS A 353 -1.86 -12.61 0.76
N THR A 354 -2.98 -12.76 0.05
CA THR A 354 -3.20 -13.88 -0.87
C THR A 354 -2.14 -13.89 -1.97
N LEU A 355 -1.94 -12.78 -2.68
CA LEU A 355 -0.91 -12.65 -3.72
C LEU A 355 0.49 -12.96 -3.17
N TRP A 356 0.82 -12.42 -1.99
CA TRP A 356 2.10 -12.62 -1.34
C TRP A 356 2.37 -14.08 -1.01
N ASN A 357 1.37 -14.77 -0.45
CA ASN A 357 1.48 -16.19 -0.10
C ASN A 357 1.64 -17.06 -1.35
N PHE A 358 0.87 -16.81 -2.41
CA PHE A 358 0.99 -17.55 -3.67
C PHE A 358 2.36 -17.34 -4.33
N ALA A 359 2.80 -16.09 -4.45
CA ALA A 359 4.10 -15.77 -5.03
C ALA A 359 5.24 -16.41 -4.23
N GLN A 360 5.19 -16.34 -2.91
CA GLN A 360 6.17 -16.98 -2.05
C GLN A 360 6.17 -18.50 -2.21
N ALA A 361 4.99 -19.14 -2.24
CA ALA A 361 4.89 -20.58 -2.43
C ALA A 361 5.50 -21.03 -3.76
N ILE A 362 5.21 -20.33 -4.86
CA ILE A 362 5.81 -20.58 -6.18
C ILE A 362 7.33 -20.40 -6.11
N PHE A 363 7.79 -19.30 -5.53
CA PHE A 363 9.22 -19.00 -5.47
C PHE A 363 10.00 -20.03 -4.65
N LEU A 364 9.46 -20.45 -3.49
CA LEU A 364 10.07 -21.49 -2.66
C LEU A 364 10.08 -22.85 -3.36
N LEU A 365 8.99 -23.22 -4.03
CA LEU A 365 8.88 -24.48 -4.76
C LEU A 365 9.94 -24.59 -5.87
N HIS A 366 10.22 -23.49 -6.55
CA HIS A 366 11.15 -23.44 -7.67
C HIS A 366 12.53 -22.88 -7.31
N PHE A 367 12.81 -22.63 -6.03
CA PHE A 367 14.08 -22.03 -5.62
C PHE A 367 15.27 -22.93 -5.98
N GLY A 368 15.15 -24.24 -5.73
CA GLY A 368 16.19 -25.24 -5.97
C GLY A 368 17.15 -25.41 -4.79
N ASN A 369 18.10 -26.35 -4.93
CA ASN A 369 19.14 -26.62 -3.96
C ASN A 369 20.47 -25.94 -4.33
N ASN A 370 20.77 -24.81 -3.69
CA ASN A 370 22.01 -24.08 -3.93
C ASN A 370 23.30 -24.75 -3.40
N SER A 371 23.18 -25.87 -2.69
CA SER A 371 24.32 -26.71 -2.30
C SER A 371 24.68 -27.75 -3.37
N ASP A 372 23.83 -27.94 -4.37
CA ASP A 372 24.08 -28.83 -5.50
C ASP A 372 24.36 -27.99 -6.76
N ALA A 373 25.60 -28.03 -7.26
CA ALA A 373 26.00 -27.28 -8.44
C ALA A 373 25.32 -27.75 -9.74
N GLN A 374 24.64 -28.90 -9.73
CA GLN A 374 23.85 -29.40 -10.86
C GLN A 374 22.39 -28.94 -10.82
N ASP A 375 21.94 -28.37 -9.70
CA ASP A 375 20.59 -27.86 -9.58
C ASP A 375 20.43 -26.55 -10.38
N LEU A 376 19.41 -26.51 -11.24
CA LEU A 376 19.10 -25.36 -12.11
C LEU A 376 17.86 -24.59 -11.65
N GLY A 377 17.57 -24.61 -10.35
CA GLY A 377 16.49 -23.83 -9.76
C GLY A 377 16.69 -22.33 -9.89
N ALA A 378 15.74 -21.56 -9.38
CA ALA A 378 15.77 -20.10 -9.44
C ALA A 378 17.07 -19.50 -8.86
N TRP A 379 17.67 -20.14 -7.85
CA TRP A 379 18.94 -19.70 -7.26
C TRP A 379 20.06 -19.59 -8.31
N HIS A 380 20.09 -20.49 -9.30
CA HIS A 380 21.12 -20.53 -10.34
C HIS A 380 20.98 -19.34 -11.30
N SER A 381 19.77 -19.07 -11.79
CA SER A 381 19.50 -17.89 -12.62
C SER A 381 19.75 -16.58 -11.84
N MET A 382 19.39 -16.54 -10.55
CA MET A 382 19.67 -15.38 -9.71
C MET A 382 21.18 -15.13 -9.56
N SER A 383 21.95 -16.18 -9.28
CA SER A 383 23.41 -16.10 -9.16
C SER A 383 24.06 -15.59 -10.46
N SER A 384 23.60 -16.11 -11.61
CA SER A 384 24.05 -15.69 -12.94
C SER A 384 23.76 -14.21 -13.24
N LEU A 385 22.68 -13.67 -12.66
CA LEU A 385 22.29 -12.26 -12.78
C LEU A 385 22.96 -11.35 -11.73
N GLY A 386 23.84 -11.89 -10.87
CA GLY A 386 24.48 -11.15 -9.78
C GLY A 386 23.53 -10.81 -8.62
N ILE A 387 22.43 -11.54 -8.48
CA ILE A 387 21.45 -11.37 -7.40
C ILE A 387 21.81 -12.33 -6.26
N PRO A 388 21.79 -11.90 -4.98
CA PRO A 388 22.01 -12.79 -3.84
C PRO A 388 21.07 -14.01 -3.87
N SER A 389 21.67 -15.22 -3.83
CA SER A 389 20.98 -16.51 -4.03
C SER A 389 21.32 -17.55 -2.96
N ASP A 390 21.87 -17.10 -1.83
CA ASP A 390 22.17 -17.94 -0.65
C ASP A 390 20.89 -18.47 0.01
N ARG A 391 19.80 -17.71 -0.11
CA ARG A 391 18.48 -18.05 0.40
C ARG A 391 17.39 -17.36 -0.40
N PRO A 392 16.17 -17.95 -0.45
CA PRO A 392 15.04 -17.26 -1.04
C PRO A 392 14.71 -16.00 -0.23
N ASN A 393 14.34 -14.93 -0.94
CA ASN A 393 13.78 -13.72 -0.35
C ASN A 393 12.56 -14.06 0.54
N THR A 394 12.46 -13.39 1.68
CA THR A 394 11.33 -13.58 2.61
C THR A 394 10.13 -12.73 2.19
N LYS A 395 8.93 -13.11 2.64
CA LYS A 395 7.68 -12.33 2.49
C LYS A 395 7.79 -10.87 2.97
N LYS A 396 8.76 -10.55 3.83
CA LYS A 396 8.97 -9.18 4.36
C LYS A 396 9.40 -8.18 3.29
N ASP A 397 9.99 -8.63 2.19
CA ASP A 397 10.34 -7.79 1.04
C ASP A 397 9.69 -8.33 -0.24
N PHE A 398 8.37 -8.18 -0.29
CA PHE A 398 7.54 -8.67 -1.40
C PHE A 398 7.94 -8.05 -2.74
N THR A 399 8.26 -6.76 -2.76
CA THR A 399 8.67 -6.04 -3.98
C THR A 399 9.95 -6.66 -4.55
N LEU A 400 10.94 -6.94 -3.71
CA LEU A 400 12.16 -7.60 -4.15
C LEU A 400 11.90 -9.04 -4.61
N MET A 401 11.05 -9.78 -3.89
CA MET A 401 10.67 -11.14 -4.29
C MET A 401 10.04 -11.17 -5.69
N ILE A 402 9.03 -10.34 -5.96
CA ILE A 402 8.38 -10.27 -7.29
C ILE A 402 9.36 -9.81 -8.37
N SER A 403 10.24 -8.85 -8.06
CA SER A 403 11.28 -8.40 -9.00
C SER A 403 12.21 -9.54 -9.38
N ASN A 404 12.67 -10.32 -8.39
CA ASN A 404 13.54 -11.47 -8.61
C ASN A 404 12.82 -12.58 -9.39
N MET A 405 11.57 -12.91 -9.03
CA MET A 405 10.75 -13.87 -9.77
C MET A 405 10.58 -13.45 -11.24
N THR A 406 10.35 -12.16 -11.50
CA THR A 406 10.21 -11.63 -12.87
C THR A 406 11.50 -11.77 -13.66
N LYS A 407 12.65 -11.41 -13.06
CA LYS A 407 13.96 -11.54 -13.72
C LYS A 407 14.32 -12.99 -14.02
N VAL A 408 14.07 -13.89 -13.06
CA VAL A 408 14.29 -15.34 -13.27
C VAL A 408 13.40 -15.86 -14.39
N HIS A 409 12.11 -15.49 -14.38
CA HIS A 409 11.18 -15.89 -15.45
C HIS A 409 11.63 -15.40 -16.83
N GLU A 410 12.04 -14.14 -16.94
CA GLU A 410 12.54 -13.56 -18.20
C GLU A 410 13.84 -14.21 -18.66
N ALA A 411 14.78 -14.48 -17.74
CA ALA A 411 16.03 -15.20 -18.05
C ALA A 411 15.76 -16.62 -18.54
N ASN A 412 14.80 -17.33 -17.92
CA ASN A 412 14.42 -18.67 -18.34
C ASN A 412 13.78 -18.67 -19.73
N ILE A 413 12.90 -17.70 -20.03
CA ILE A 413 12.34 -17.51 -21.38
C ILE A 413 13.47 -17.25 -22.38
N LEU A 414 14.42 -16.37 -22.05
CA LEU A 414 15.55 -16.04 -22.92
C LEU A 414 16.39 -17.28 -23.23
N ASN A 415 16.68 -18.11 -22.21
CA ASN A 415 17.39 -19.36 -22.39
C ASN A 415 16.64 -20.39 -23.25
N CYS A 416 15.30 -20.36 -23.28
CA CYS A 416 14.50 -21.19 -24.18
C CYS A 416 14.42 -20.65 -25.62
N LEU A 417 14.72 -19.37 -25.83
CA LEU A 417 14.71 -18.72 -27.16
C LEU A 417 16.05 -18.82 -27.88
N MET A 418 17.16 -18.92 -27.13
CA MET A 418 18.51 -19.17 -27.63
C MET A 418 18.74 -20.66 -27.81
#